data_AF-A0A966U4A8-F1
#
_entry.id   AF-A0A966U4A8-F1
#
_cell.length_a   1.000
_cell.length_b   1.000
_cell.length_c   1.000
_cell.angle_alpha   90.00
_cell.angle_beta   90.00
_cell.angle_gamma   90.00
#
_symmetry.space_group_name_H-M   'P 1'
#
loop_
_entity.id
_entity.type
_entity.pdbx_description
1 polymer ?
#
loop_
_entity_poly.entity_id
_entity_poly.type
_entity_poly.pdbx_seq_one_letter_code
_entity_poly.pdbx_strand_id
1 'polypeptide(L)'
;MIAALLPALLPVLGDLFKRWFPDPAEAAKAQQDMVMALLAQQGSLNAAAGDIIKAEAQSEHWLAACWRPILMLTFGGLIVARWLGWSAPGISEAEVLKLWDIVQLGLGGYVIGRSIEKVAPQVAQAIGGARR
;
A
#
# COMPACT_ATOMS: atom_id res chain seq x y z
N MET A 1 3.19 4.38 0.42
CA MET A 1 2.55 3.62 -0.68
C MET A 1 3.42 2.45 -1.13
N ILE A 2 4.69 2.64 -1.48
CA ILE A 2 5.60 1.53 -1.85
C ILE A 2 5.82 0.53 -0.68
N ALA A 3 5.95 1.04 0.55
CA ALA A 3 6.05 0.23 1.78
C ALA A 3 4.80 -0.62 2.08
N ALA A 4 3.62 -0.15 1.67
CA ALA A 4 2.35 -0.86 1.92
C ALA A 4 2.14 -2.02 0.94
N LEU A 5 2.90 -2.07 -0.14
CA LEU A 5 2.93 -3.18 -1.08
C LEU A 5 3.91 -4.27 -0.66
N LEU A 6 4.80 -4.01 0.29
CA LEU A 6 5.77 -4.99 0.77
C LEU A 6 5.10 -6.28 1.28
N PRO A 7 4.02 -6.25 2.09
CA PRO A 7 3.30 -7.45 2.51
C PRO A 7 2.58 -8.16 1.35
N ALA A 8 2.13 -7.42 0.34
CA ALA A 8 1.48 -7.97 -0.85
C ALA A 8 2.50 -8.57 -1.85
N LEU A 9 3.72 -8.04 -1.85
CA LEU A 9 4.86 -8.52 -2.64
C LEU A 9 5.61 -9.65 -1.93
N LEU A 10 5.51 -9.78 -0.61
CA LEU A 10 6.12 -10.83 0.19
C LEU A 10 5.78 -12.25 -0.29
N PRO A 11 4.52 -12.63 -0.57
CA PRO A 11 4.21 -13.97 -1.09
C PRO A 11 4.77 -14.20 -2.50
N VAL A 12 4.72 -13.19 -3.38
CA VAL A 12 5.29 -13.26 -4.74
C VAL A 12 6.81 -13.41 -4.70
N LEU A 13 7.48 -12.64 -3.83
CA LEU A 13 8.91 -12.77 -3.57
C LEU A 13 9.23 -14.10 -2.91
N GLY A 14 8.39 -14.60 -2.01
CA GLY A 14 8.54 -15.89 -1.35
C GLY A 14 8.47 -17.07 -2.30
N ASP A 15 7.59 -17.03 -3.31
CA ASP A 15 7.51 -18.06 -4.34
C ASP A 15 8.71 -18.03 -5.30
N LEU A 16 9.26 -16.83 -5.58
CA LEU A 16 10.53 -16.69 -6.31
C LEU A 16 11.73 -17.15 -5.47
N PHE A 17 11.70 -16.93 -4.15
CA PHE A 17 12.75 -17.34 -3.23
C PHE A 17 12.83 -18.86 -3.09
N LYS A 18 11.67 -19.54 -2.97
CA LYS A 18 11.58 -21.01 -2.96
C LYS A 18 12.12 -21.65 -4.24
N ARG A 19 12.04 -20.93 -5.37
CA ARG A 19 12.56 -21.41 -6.66
C ARG A 19 14.08 -21.34 -6.75
N TRP A 20 14.74 -20.53 -5.91
CA TRP A 20 16.19 -20.37 -5.90
C TRP A 20 16.88 -21.05 -4.70
N PHE A 21 16.19 -21.20 -3.56
CA PHE A 21 16.68 -21.89 -2.36
C PHE A 21 15.71 -23.00 -1.90
N PRO A 22 16.06 -24.29 -2.10
CA PRO A 22 15.23 -25.45 -1.72
C PRO A 22 15.14 -25.73 -0.21
N ASP A 23 16.00 -25.15 0.64
CA ASP A 23 16.05 -25.44 2.08
C ASP A 23 15.22 -24.43 2.91
N PRO A 24 14.10 -24.85 3.54
CA PRO A 24 13.17 -23.95 4.24
C PRO A 24 13.78 -23.25 5.46
N ALA A 25 14.82 -23.80 6.07
CA ALA A 25 15.46 -23.19 7.26
C ALA A 25 16.38 -22.01 6.90
N GLU A 26 17.13 -22.12 5.79
CA GLU A 26 17.96 -21.01 5.30
C GLU A 26 17.13 -19.93 4.63
N ALA A 27 16.06 -20.30 3.91
CA ALA A 27 15.11 -19.35 3.34
C ALA A 27 14.42 -18.49 4.42
N ALA A 28 14.08 -19.08 5.57
CA ALA A 28 13.49 -18.34 6.69
C ALA A 28 14.47 -17.32 7.31
N LYS A 29 15.75 -17.67 7.47
CA LYS A 29 16.79 -16.73 7.94
C LYS A 29 17.05 -15.61 6.93
N ALA A 30 17.21 -15.95 5.65
CA ALA A 30 17.41 -14.96 4.61
C ALA A 30 16.21 -14.00 4.47
N GLN A 31 14.98 -14.50 4.65
CA GLN A 31 13.78 -13.66 4.72
C GLN A 31 13.80 -12.73 5.94
N GLN A 32 14.20 -13.23 7.11
CA GLN A 32 14.32 -12.40 8.32
C GLN A 32 15.36 -11.29 8.15
N ASP A 33 16.54 -11.62 7.62
CA ASP A 33 17.62 -10.65 7.40
C ASP A 33 17.20 -9.60 6.35
N MET A 34 16.52 -10.02 5.28
CA MET A 34 15.96 -9.12 4.27
C MET A 34 14.89 -8.20 4.88
N VAL A 35 13.98 -8.73 5.68
CA VAL A 35 12.94 -7.93 6.36
C VAL A 35 13.58 -6.93 7.32
N MET A 36 14.62 -7.32 8.07
CA MET A 36 15.34 -6.42 8.97
C MET A 36 16.09 -5.31 8.22
N ALA A 37 16.75 -5.63 7.10
CA ALA A 37 17.40 -4.65 6.23
C ALA A 37 16.38 -3.67 5.63
N LEU A 38 15.23 -4.17 5.18
CA LEU A 38 14.13 -3.35 4.67
C LEU A 38 13.55 -2.43 5.75
N LEU A 39 13.30 -2.95 6.96
CA LEU A 39 12.81 -2.16 8.09
C LEU A 39 13.79 -1.04 8.47
N ALA A 40 15.10 -1.30 8.45
CA ALA A 40 16.13 -0.30 8.72
C ALA A 40 16.09 0.84 7.69
N GLN A 41 15.79 0.54 6.43
CA GLN A 41 15.73 1.53 5.35
C GLN A 41 14.31 2.10 5.12
N GLN A 42 13.30 1.52 5.76
CA GLN A 42 11.90 1.89 5.55
C GLN A 42 11.60 3.33 5.97
N GLY A 43 12.24 3.81 7.05
CA GLY A 43 12.09 5.17 7.54
C GLY A 43 12.56 6.21 6.53
N SER A 44 13.72 6.02 5.93
CA SER A 44 14.28 6.95 4.94
C SER A 44 13.49 6.94 3.63
N LEU A 45 13.06 5.76 3.17
CA LEU A 45 12.21 5.64 1.99
C LEU A 45 10.85 6.32 2.18
N ASN A 46 10.24 6.18 3.37
CA ASN A 46 8.99 6.86 3.69
C ASN A 46 9.16 8.37 3.81
N ALA A 47 10.27 8.84 4.40
CA ALA A 47 10.58 10.26 4.48
C ALA A 47 10.75 10.87 3.09
N ALA A 48 11.57 10.25 2.22
CA ALA A 48 11.77 10.72 0.85
C ALA A 48 10.46 10.75 0.04
N ALA A 49 9.63 9.71 0.15
CA ALA A 49 8.30 9.71 -0.48
C ALA A 49 7.38 10.81 0.07
N GLY A 50 7.44 11.05 1.39
CA GLY A 50 6.71 12.13 2.05
C GLY A 50 7.15 13.51 1.59
N ASP A 51 8.45 13.71 1.37
CA ASP A 51 9.00 14.98 0.92
C ASP A 51 8.63 15.29 -0.53
N ILE A 52 8.58 14.29 -1.41
CA ILE A 52 8.03 14.46 -2.76
C ILE A 52 6.56 14.89 -2.69
N ILE A 53 5.75 14.24 -1.85
CA ILE A 53 4.33 14.59 -1.68
C ILE A 53 4.18 16.01 -1.14
N LYS A 54 5.00 16.40 -0.15
CA LYS A 54 5.00 17.76 0.38
C LYS A 54 5.40 18.78 -0.69
N ALA A 55 6.44 18.48 -1.48
CA ALA A 55 6.89 19.34 -2.57
C ALA A 55 5.81 19.49 -3.66
N GLU A 56 5.11 18.40 -4.01
CA GLU A 56 3.95 18.43 -4.91
C GLU A 56 2.83 19.31 -4.33
N ALA A 57 2.45 19.08 -3.08
CA ALA A 57 1.36 19.78 -2.40
C ALA A 57 1.65 21.27 -2.13
N GLN A 58 2.92 21.63 -1.94
CA GLN A 58 3.39 23.00 -1.74
C GLN A 58 3.80 23.69 -3.05
N SER A 59 3.68 23.00 -4.20
CA SER A 59 4.02 23.56 -5.50
C SER A 59 3.13 24.77 -5.81
N GLU A 60 3.72 25.82 -6.39
CA GLU A 60 2.97 26.96 -6.93
C GLU A 60 2.09 26.57 -8.13
N HIS A 61 2.38 25.42 -8.77
CA HIS A 61 1.54 24.87 -9.82
C HIS A 61 0.32 24.13 -9.25
N TRP A 62 -0.86 24.74 -9.39
CA TRP A 62 -2.14 24.22 -8.89
C TRP A 62 -2.43 22.76 -9.27
N LEU A 63 -2.07 22.35 -10.49
CA LEU A 63 -2.33 20.99 -10.95
C LEU A 63 -1.45 19.98 -10.21
N ALA A 64 -0.18 20.32 -9.96
CA ALA A 64 0.74 19.50 -9.17
C ALA A 64 0.33 19.42 -7.69
N ALA A 65 -0.26 20.48 -7.14
CA ALA A 65 -0.77 20.48 -5.78
C ALA A 65 -2.08 19.70 -5.61
N CYS A 66 -2.99 19.80 -6.59
CA CYS A 66 -4.37 19.30 -6.46
C CYS A 66 -4.64 17.97 -7.17
N TRP A 67 -3.73 17.41 -7.98
CA TRP A 67 -4.04 16.19 -8.76
C TRP A 67 -4.44 15.00 -7.88
N ARG A 68 -3.81 14.80 -6.71
CA ARG A 68 -4.17 13.72 -5.77
C ARG A 68 -5.62 13.89 -5.24
N PRO A 69 -6.01 15.05 -4.67
CA PRO A 69 -7.41 15.33 -4.35
C PRO A 69 -8.35 15.18 -5.53
N ILE A 70 -7.99 15.68 -6.73
CA ILE A 70 -8.82 15.60 -7.93
C ILE A 70 -9.09 14.14 -8.29
N LEU A 71 -8.08 13.27 -8.27
CA LEU A 71 -8.26 11.84 -8.53
C LEU A 71 -9.19 11.19 -7.49
N MET A 72 -9.01 11.51 -6.20
CA MET A 72 -9.87 10.97 -5.13
C MET A 72 -11.33 11.43 -5.28
N LEU A 73 -11.54 12.71 -5.58
CA LEU A 73 -12.87 13.28 -5.82
C LEU A 73 -13.51 12.71 -7.09
N THR A 74 -12.71 12.45 -8.14
CA THR A 74 -13.20 11.82 -9.37
C THR A 74 -13.68 10.40 -9.10
N PHE A 75 -12.89 9.58 -8.39
CA PHE A 75 -13.31 8.22 -8.03
C PHE A 75 -14.54 8.22 -7.11
N GLY A 76 -14.56 9.09 -6.09
CA GLY A 76 -15.74 9.25 -5.22
C GLY A 76 -16.98 9.70 -6.00
N GLY A 77 -16.81 10.65 -6.93
CA GLY A 77 -17.86 11.14 -7.81
C GLY A 77 -18.43 10.05 -8.72
N LEU A 78 -17.58 9.20 -9.30
CA LEU A 78 -18.03 8.06 -10.13
C LEU A 78 -18.85 7.05 -9.31
N ILE A 79 -18.46 6.79 -8.06
CA ILE A 79 -19.21 5.93 -7.13
C ILE A 79 -20.59 6.53 -6.83
N VAL A 80 -20.64 7.82 -6.48
CA VAL A 80 -21.89 8.52 -6.18
C VAL A 80 -22.79 8.61 -7.42
N ALA A 81 -22.23 8.93 -8.59
CA ALA A 81 -22.96 8.97 -9.85
C ALA A 81 -23.61 7.61 -10.18
N ARG A 82 -22.88 6.51 -9.97
CA ARG A 82 -23.43 5.15 -10.13
C ARG A 82 -24.60 4.85 -9.19
N TRP A 83 -24.53 5.33 -7.95
CA TRP A 83 -25.62 5.20 -6.97
C TRP A 83 -26.85 6.02 -7.33
N LEU A 84 -26.66 7.18 -7.95
CA LEU A 84 -27.74 8.04 -8.46
C LEU A 84 -28.28 7.59 -9.83
N GLY A 85 -27.79 6.46 -10.37
CA GLY A 85 -28.22 5.93 -11.67
C GLY A 85 -27.57 6.60 -12.88
N TRP A 86 -26.62 7.52 -12.68
CA TRP A 86 -25.83 8.16 -13.72
C TRP A 86 -24.56 7.37 -14.03
N SER A 87 -24.74 6.15 -14.54
CA SER A 87 -23.65 5.34 -15.08
C SER A 87 -23.69 5.30 -16.60
N ALA A 88 -22.54 5.08 -17.22
CA ALA A 88 -22.47 4.92 -18.67
C ALA A 88 -23.42 3.79 -19.13
N PRO A 89 -24.22 4.02 -20.18
CA PRO A 89 -25.11 2.99 -20.71
C PRO A 89 -24.28 1.83 -21.29
N GLY A 90 -24.61 0.59 -20.90
CA GLY A 90 -23.97 -0.61 -21.43
C GLY A 90 -22.81 -1.21 -20.62
N ILE A 91 -22.54 -0.73 -19.40
CA ILE A 91 -21.56 -1.39 -18.53
C ILE A 91 -22.08 -2.78 -18.13
N SER A 92 -21.30 -3.81 -18.41
CA SER A 92 -21.60 -5.18 -18.01
C SER A 92 -21.46 -5.39 -16.50
N GLU A 93 -22.20 -6.33 -15.92
CA GLU A 93 -22.11 -6.65 -14.49
C GLU A 93 -20.68 -7.03 -14.07
N ALA A 94 -19.93 -7.69 -14.96
CA ALA A 94 -18.53 -8.04 -14.76
C ALA A 94 -17.59 -6.82 -14.66
N GLU A 95 -17.85 -5.76 -15.41
CA GLU A 95 -17.08 -4.51 -15.33
C GLU A 95 -17.41 -3.73 -14.04
N VAL A 96 -18.67 -3.77 -13.59
CA VAL A 96 -19.06 -3.17 -12.30
C VAL A 96 -18.34 -3.86 -11.14
N LEU A 97 -18.26 -5.19 -11.15
CA LEU A 97 -17.55 -5.94 -10.11
C LEU A 97 -16.06 -5.59 -10.09
N LYS A 98 -15.40 -5.54 -11.25
CA LYS A 98 -13.99 -5.12 -11.33
C LYS A 98 -13.77 -3.69 -10.84
N LEU A 99 -14.67 -2.77 -11.15
CA LEU A 99 -14.61 -1.41 -10.62
C LEU A 99 -14.74 -1.39 -9.11
N TRP A 100 -15.62 -2.22 -8.55
CA TRP A 100 -15.75 -2.36 -7.10
C TRP A 100 -14.51 -2.96 -6.44
N ASP A 101 -13.90 -3.96 -7.06
CA ASP A 101 -12.64 -4.56 -6.57
C ASP A 101 -11.53 -3.52 -6.48
N ILE A 102 -11.41 -2.64 -7.48
CA ILE A 102 -10.40 -1.55 -7.48
C ILE A 102 -10.64 -0.58 -6.32
N VAL A 103 -11.89 -0.22 -6.05
CA VAL A 103 -12.23 0.68 -4.94
C VAL A 103 -11.98 0.00 -3.59
N GLN A 104 -12.39 -1.27 -3.45
CA GLN A 104 -12.14 -2.05 -2.24
C GLN A 104 -10.65 -2.23 -1.99
N LEU A 105 -9.85 -2.43 -3.04
CA LEU A 105 -8.39 -2.46 -2.96
C LEU A 105 -7.83 -1.10 -2.51
N GLY A 106 -8.34 0.01 -3.06
CA GLY A 106 -7.90 1.36 -2.72
C GLY A 106 -8.20 1.76 -1.28
N LEU A 107 -9.47 1.62 -0.85
CA LEU A 107 -9.88 1.91 0.53
C LEU A 107 -9.34 0.88 1.51
N GLY A 108 -9.42 -0.41 1.17
CA GLY A 108 -8.90 -1.50 1.98
C GLY A 108 -7.39 -1.38 2.19
N GLY A 109 -6.64 -1.06 1.14
CA GLY A 109 -5.20 -0.80 1.23
C GLY A 109 -4.84 0.37 2.13
N TYR A 110 -5.62 1.47 2.09
CA TYR A 110 -5.42 2.61 2.99
C TYR A 110 -5.69 2.23 4.46
N VAL A 111 -6.82 1.56 4.73
CA VAL A 111 -7.20 1.14 6.08
C VAL A 111 -6.19 0.15 6.65
N ILE A 112 -5.79 -0.86 5.88
CA ILE A 112 -4.77 -1.84 6.28
C ILE A 112 -3.43 -1.14 6.52
N GLY A 113 -3.01 -0.24 5.61
CA GLY A 113 -1.77 0.51 5.76
C GLY A 113 -1.72 1.36 7.04
N ARG A 114 -2.81 2.07 7.35
CA ARG A 114 -2.96 2.84 8.61
C ARG A 114 -2.96 1.95 9.84
N SER A 115 -3.58 0.76 9.77
CA SER A 115 -3.56 -0.20 10.88
C SER A 115 -2.14 -0.74 11.12
N ILE A 116 -1.40 -1.08 10.06
CA ILE A 116 0.00 -1.52 10.18
C ILE A 116 0.87 -0.41 10.78
N GLU A 117 0.73 0.85 10.32
CA GLU A 117 1.48 2.00 10.84
C GLU A 117 1.32 2.15 12.37
N LYS A 118 0.12 1.91 12.89
CA LYS A 118 -0.18 2.01 14.33
C LYS A 118 0.30 0.80 15.14
N VAL A 119 0.20 -0.41 14.58
CA VAL A 119 0.51 -1.66 15.28
C VAL A 119 1.99 -1.99 15.25
N ALA A 120 2.71 -1.61 14.18
CA ALA A 120 4.14 -1.84 14.03
C ALA A 120 5.01 -1.40 15.23
N PRO A 121 4.86 -0.18 15.80
CA PRO A 121 5.63 0.22 16.98
C PRO A 121 5.28 -0.59 18.24
N GLN A 122 4.03 -1.01 18.39
CA GLN A 122 3.58 -1.81 19.54
C GLN A 122 4.16 -3.23 19.49
N VAL A 123 4.19 -3.84 18.31
CA VAL A 123 4.80 -5.16 18.08
C VAL A 123 6.31 -5.09 18.28
N ALA A 124 6.97 -4.05 17.76
CA ALA A 124 8.41 -3.85 17.95
C ALA A 124 8.78 -3.69 19.44
N GLN A 125 7.97 -2.98 20.22
CA GLN A 125 8.16 -2.83 21.67
C GLN A 125 7.95 -4.16 22.42
N ALA A 126 6.91 -4.94 22.07
CA ALA A 126 6.64 -6.23 22.70
C ALA A 126 7.78 -7.25 22.44
N ILE A 127 8.33 -7.28 21.23
CA ILE A 127 9.45 -8.15 20.86
C ILE A 127 10.77 -7.67 21.49
N GLY A 128 11.00 -6.35 21.54
CA GLY A 128 12.19 -5.77 22.17
C GLY A 128 12.22 -5.93 23.70
N GLY A 129 11.05 -5.97 24.35
CA GLY A 129 10.92 -6.22 25.79
C GLY A 129 11.16 -7.68 26.19
N ALA A 130 10.94 -8.64 25.30
CA ALA A 130 11.15 -10.07 25.55
C ALA A 130 12.63 -10.51 25.47
N ARG A 131 13.54 -9.61 25.06
CA ARG A 131 14.98 -9.87 24.91
C ARG A 131 15.86 -9.33 26.05
N ARG A 132 15.25 -8.83 27.15
CA ARG A 132 15.95 -8.45 28.40
C ARG A 132 15.57 -9.37 29.54
#